data_AF-A0A9X3Z3N9-F1
#
_entry.id   AF-A0A9X3Z3N9-F1
#
_cell.length_a   1.000
_cell.length_b   1.000
_cell.length_c   1.000
_cell.angle_alpha   90.00
_cell.angle_beta   90.00
_cell.angle_gamma   90.00
#
_symmetry.space_group_name_H-M   'P 1'
#
loop_
_entity.id
_entity.type
_entity.pdbx_description
1 polymer ?
#
loop_
_entity_poly.entity_id
_entity_poly.type
_entity_poly.pdbx_seq_one_letter_code
_entity_poly.pdbx_strand_id
1 'polypeptide(L)'
;MNEWRPFGIRLRIHLLFWIVIGMSLLLGKFWEVITLFVIVLIHEIGHVAVARELGWTVTEVELLPFGGVATMEEAYAADPLDEIVVALAGPFLNVVMIAVSLACWHVGIWTDEWARFFLAGNVAVAGFNLLPIWPLDGGRIVQAILCWYMPYRRAAIASLALSAMLAALMLGLSVLALQTNVAVVAVYLLAVNIQAFLRFPYQFIRFLMEKYARQPEEYGVRALTVPPESTAMEVSHLLRRGCSHLVYVQGSGLLAEERLLHALLFEKKHDTAVGQLV
;
A
#
# COMPACT_ATOMS: atom_id res chain seq x y z
N MET A 1 -21.66 -3.28 -16.42
CA MET A 1 -20.25 -2.81 -16.36
C MET A 1 -20.28 -1.31 -16.62
N ASN A 2 -20.34 -0.49 -15.56
CA ASN A 2 -20.34 0.96 -15.68
C ASN A 2 -18.90 1.45 -15.46
N GLU A 3 -18.14 1.60 -16.54
CA GLU A 3 -16.81 2.19 -16.49
C GLU A 3 -16.93 3.72 -16.58
N TRP A 4 -16.77 4.40 -15.45
CA TRP A 4 -16.57 5.85 -15.42
C TRP A 4 -15.08 6.12 -15.27
N ARG A 5 -14.52 6.95 -16.18
CA ARG A 5 -13.10 7.31 -16.23
C ARG A 5 -12.88 8.82 -16.00
N PRO A 6 -13.16 9.36 -14.81
CA PRO A 6 -12.74 10.72 -14.51
C PRO A 6 -11.20 10.78 -14.44
N PHE A 7 -10.60 11.71 -15.19
CA PHE A 7 -9.15 11.95 -15.21
C PHE A 7 -8.26 10.76 -15.62
N GLY A 8 -8.79 9.78 -16.36
CA GLY A 8 -8.04 8.59 -16.79
C GLY A 8 -7.91 7.47 -15.75
N ILE A 9 -8.52 7.62 -14.56
CA ILE A 9 -8.53 6.60 -13.51
C ILE A 9 -9.77 5.73 -13.66
N ARG A 10 -9.64 4.41 -13.59
CA ARG A 10 -10.79 3.50 -13.55
C ARG A 10 -11.38 3.51 -12.14
N LEU A 11 -12.57 4.06 -11.97
CA LEU A 11 -13.29 3.97 -10.70
C LEU A 11 -14.18 2.72 -10.72
N ARG A 12 -13.95 1.78 -9.78
CA ARG A 12 -14.79 0.59 -9.61
C ARG A 12 -15.47 0.61 -8.26
N ILE A 13 -16.72 0.18 -8.22
CA ILE A 13 -17.50 0.02 -6.99
C ILE A 13 -17.74 -1.47 -6.81
N HIS A 14 -17.21 -2.04 -5.73
CA HIS A 14 -17.32 -3.45 -5.45
C HIS A 14 -18.78 -3.85 -5.16
N LEU A 15 -19.19 -5.08 -5.49
CA LEU A 15 -20.57 -5.55 -5.31
C LEU A 15 -21.08 -5.41 -3.86
N LEU A 16 -20.21 -5.66 -2.88
CA LEU A 16 -20.52 -5.50 -1.45
C LEU A 16 -20.99 -4.08 -1.12
N PHE A 17 -20.45 -3.07 -1.81
CA PHE A 17 -20.85 -1.68 -1.61
C PHE A 17 -22.30 -1.44 -2.04
N TRP A 18 -22.71 -2.02 -3.17
CA TRP A 18 -24.11 -1.97 -3.62
C TRP A 18 -25.06 -2.70 -2.68
N ILE A 19 -24.63 -3.83 -2.10
CA ILE A 19 -25.42 -4.58 -1.11
C ILE A 19 -25.63 -3.72 0.15
N VAL A 20 -24.58 -3.06 0.63
CA VAL A 20 -24.66 -2.18 1.82
C VAL A 20 -25.58 -0.99 1.53
N ILE A 21 -25.48 -0.34 0.37
CA ILE A 21 -26.41 0.72 -0.03
C ILE A 21 -27.85 0.22 -0.06
N GLY A 22 -28.10 -0.93 -0.68
CA GLY A 22 -29.43 -1.53 -0.78
C GLY A 22 -30.05 -1.80 0.59
N MET A 23 -29.28 -2.40 1.50
CA MET A 23 -29.73 -2.66 2.88
C MET A 23 -30.01 -1.37 3.66
N SER A 24 -29.17 -0.36 3.50
CA SER A 24 -29.34 0.92 4.20
C SER A 24 -30.51 1.75 3.68
N LEU A 25 -30.81 1.68 2.38
CA LEU A 25 -32.03 2.23 1.80
C LEU A 25 -33.28 1.59 2.42
N LEU A 26 -33.30 0.27 2.58
CA LEU A 26 -34.41 -0.45 3.22
C LEU A 26 -34.59 -0.06 4.69
N LEU A 27 -33.50 0.29 5.38
CA LEU A 27 -33.48 0.69 6.78
C LEU A 27 -33.68 2.21 6.99
N GLY A 28 -33.83 2.99 5.92
CA GLY A 28 -33.99 4.45 5.98
C GLY A 28 -32.71 5.24 6.29
N LYS A 29 -31.53 4.59 6.30
CA LYS A 29 -30.22 5.18 6.65
C LYS A 29 -29.45 5.70 5.44
N PHE A 30 -30.17 6.35 4.54
CA PHE A 30 -29.62 6.76 3.24
C PHE A 30 -28.51 7.82 3.39
N TRP A 31 -28.75 8.82 4.23
CA TRP A 31 -27.82 9.95 4.42
C TRP A 31 -26.52 9.51 5.10
N GLU A 32 -26.59 8.57 6.03
CA GLU A 32 -25.44 8.02 6.74
C GLU A 32 -24.51 7.28 5.80
N VAL A 33 -25.05 6.43 4.93
CA VAL A 33 -24.23 5.69 3.96
C VAL A 33 -23.62 6.61 2.91
N ILE A 34 -24.38 7.58 2.39
CA ILE A 34 -23.83 8.58 1.46
C ILE A 34 -22.70 9.36 2.13
N THR A 35 -22.87 9.73 3.39
CA THR A 35 -21.86 10.49 4.13
C THR A 35 -20.58 9.68 4.30
N LEU A 36 -20.69 8.42 4.73
CA LEU A 36 -19.53 7.53 4.85
C LEU A 36 -18.84 7.30 3.50
N PHE A 37 -19.62 7.17 2.43
CA PHE A 37 -19.07 7.07 1.06
C PHE A 37 -18.28 8.32 0.67
N VAL A 38 -18.83 9.50 0.92
CA VAL A 38 -18.14 10.76 0.63
C VAL A 38 -16.85 10.89 1.45
N ILE A 39 -16.87 10.48 2.72
CA ILE A 39 -15.67 10.46 3.57
C ILE A 39 -14.60 9.56 2.97
N VAL A 40 -14.94 8.33 2.59
CA VAL A 40 -13.98 7.39 1.97
C VAL A 40 -13.50 7.93 0.62
N LEU A 41 -14.40 8.49 -0.20
CA LEU A 41 -14.02 9.06 -1.49
C LEU A 41 -13.01 10.20 -1.36
N ILE A 42 -13.24 11.13 -0.42
CA ILE A 42 -12.31 12.24 -0.17
C ILE A 42 -10.98 11.72 0.37
N HIS A 43 -11.00 10.71 1.24
CA HIS A 43 -9.78 10.04 1.72
C HIS A 43 -8.95 9.46 0.55
N GLU A 44 -9.57 8.70 -0.35
CA GLU A 44 -8.89 8.14 -1.53
C GLU A 44 -8.37 9.21 -2.48
N ILE A 45 -9.12 10.30 -2.67
CA ILE A 45 -8.67 11.45 -3.46
C ILE A 45 -7.37 12.04 -2.89
N GLY A 46 -7.19 12.03 -1.57
CA GLY A 46 -5.94 12.45 -0.93
C GLY A 46 -4.74 11.66 -1.41
N HIS A 47 -4.83 10.32 -1.39
CA HIS A 47 -3.77 9.45 -1.91
C HIS A 47 -3.49 9.71 -3.38
N VAL A 48 -4.55 9.81 -4.20
CA VAL A 48 -4.43 10.02 -5.65
C VAL A 48 -3.78 11.37 -5.98
N ALA A 49 -4.14 12.43 -5.25
CA ALA A 49 -3.60 13.77 -5.48
C ALA A 49 -2.10 13.80 -5.22
N VAL A 50 -1.66 13.29 -4.06
CA VAL A 50 -0.25 13.27 -3.68
C VAL A 50 0.56 12.30 -4.55
N ALA A 51 0.01 11.12 -4.88
CA ALA A 51 0.68 10.18 -5.77
C ALA A 51 0.96 10.79 -7.16
N ARG A 52 0.00 11.55 -7.72
CA ARG A 52 0.18 12.24 -9.01
C ARG A 52 1.20 13.36 -8.93
N GLU A 53 1.24 14.10 -7.83
CA GLU A 53 2.24 15.15 -7.62
C GLU A 53 3.66 14.58 -7.57
N LEU A 54 3.81 13.37 -7.02
CA LEU A 54 5.06 12.61 -7.02
C LEU A 54 5.33 11.85 -8.33
N GLY A 55 4.52 12.05 -9.37
CA GLY A 55 4.70 11.47 -10.69
C GLY A 55 4.22 10.02 -10.83
N TRP A 56 3.47 9.49 -9.86
CA TRP A 56 2.97 8.11 -9.92
C TRP A 56 1.71 7.99 -10.79
N THR A 57 1.63 6.92 -11.58
CA THR A 57 0.50 6.55 -12.42
C THR A 57 -0.51 5.73 -11.62
N VAL A 58 -1.63 6.38 -11.32
CA VAL A 58 -2.79 5.75 -10.67
C VAL A 58 -3.70 5.16 -11.75
N THR A 59 -3.87 3.84 -11.77
CA THR A 59 -4.62 3.14 -12.83
C THR A 59 -6.06 2.81 -12.45
N GLU A 60 -6.31 2.52 -11.18
CA GLU A 60 -7.62 2.08 -10.70
C GLU A 60 -7.82 2.46 -9.24
N VAL A 61 -9.03 2.92 -8.89
CA VAL A 61 -9.48 3.10 -7.51
C VAL A 61 -10.75 2.27 -7.34
N GLU A 62 -10.65 1.21 -6.55
CA GLU A 62 -11.78 0.34 -6.22
C GLU A 62 -12.33 0.71 -4.84
N LEU A 63 -13.62 1.08 -4.76
CA LEU A 63 -14.30 1.43 -3.52
C LEU A 63 -14.99 0.22 -2.92
N LEU A 64 -14.65 -0.08 -1.67
CA LEU A 64 -15.23 -1.12 -0.82
C LEU A 64 -16.08 -0.47 0.28
N PRO A 65 -16.98 -1.23 0.95
CA PRO A 65 -17.78 -0.70 2.06
C PRO A 65 -16.94 -0.20 3.25
N PHE A 66 -15.71 -0.67 3.37
CA PHE A 66 -14.83 -0.43 4.52
C PHE A 66 -13.56 0.37 4.16
N GLY A 67 -13.49 0.93 2.95
CA GLY A 67 -12.30 1.66 2.45
C GLY A 67 -12.23 1.66 0.93
N GLY A 68 -11.13 2.13 0.34
CA GLY A 68 -10.80 1.95 -1.06
C GLY A 68 -9.49 1.18 -1.24
N VAL A 69 -9.27 0.66 -2.45
CA VAL A 69 -7.98 0.11 -2.88
C VAL A 69 -7.59 0.84 -4.15
N ALA A 70 -6.58 1.70 -4.05
CA ALA A 70 -5.94 2.32 -5.21
C ALA A 70 -4.81 1.43 -5.74
N THR A 71 -4.86 1.11 -7.03
CA THR A 71 -3.79 0.41 -7.75
C THR A 71 -2.91 1.43 -8.48
N MET A 72 -1.60 1.37 -8.21
CA MET A 72 -0.59 2.29 -8.73
C MET A 72 0.52 1.49 -9.43
N GLU A 73 0.99 1.91 -10.62
CA GLU A 73 1.96 1.14 -11.40
C GLU A 73 3.43 1.38 -10.98
N GLU A 74 3.81 2.57 -10.53
CA GLU A 74 5.21 2.90 -10.13
C GLU A 74 5.51 2.83 -8.62
N ALA A 75 4.66 2.16 -7.83
CA ALA A 75 4.83 2.12 -6.37
C ALA A 75 5.91 1.14 -5.89
N TYR A 76 6.49 0.28 -6.74
CA TYR A 76 7.30 -0.85 -6.26
C TYR A 76 8.76 -0.47 -6.02
N ALA A 77 9.37 0.38 -6.86
CA ALA A 77 10.75 0.85 -6.68
C ALA A 77 10.85 2.27 -6.08
N ALA A 78 9.73 2.98 -5.94
CA ALA A 78 9.67 4.35 -5.39
C ALA A 78 10.35 4.47 -4.01
N ASP A 79 10.81 5.69 -3.68
CA ASP A 79 11.41 5.97 -2.39
C ASP A 79 10.42 5.60 -1.26
N PRO A 80 10.87 4.91 -0.20
CA PRO A 80 10.02 4.67 0.95
C PRO A 80 9.41 5.94 1.58
N LEU A 81 10.08 7.10 1.49
CA LEU A 81 9.52 8.38 1.93
C LEU A 81 8.27 8.76 1.13
N ASP A 82 8.33 8.66 -0.19
CA ASP A 82 7.22 8.97 -1.08
C ASP A 82 6.00 8.10 -0.74
N GLU A 83 6.21 6.80 -0.45
CA GLU A 83 5.12 5.92 -0.06
C GLU A 83 4.48 6.29 1.28
N ILE A 84 5.27 6.75 2.25
CA ILE A 84 4.73 7.23 3.53
C ILE A 84 3.92 8.51 3.32
N VAL A 85 4.43 9.44 2.51
CA VAL A 85 3.75 10.71 2.20
C VAL A 85 2.43 10.44 1.49
N VAL A 86 2.40 9.54 0.50
CA VAL A 86 1.17 9.11 -0.16
C VAL A 86 0.22 8.44 0.84
N ALA A 87 0.69 7.49 1.65
CA ALA A 87 -0.17 6.78 2.62
C ALA A 87 -0.72 7.67 3.74
N LEU A 88 -0.06 8.79 4.06
CA LEU A 88 -0.57 9.76 5.03
C LEU A 88 -1.55 10.77 4.44
N ALA A 89 -1.62 10.89 3.11
CA ALA A 89 -2.46 11.89 2.44
C ALA A 89 -3.97 11.69 2.69
N GLY A 90 -4.46 10.45 2.65
CA GLY A 90 -5.85 10.12 2.97
C GLY A 90 -6.21 10.45 4.43
N PRO A 91 -5.49 9.91 5.43
CA PRO A 91 -5.68 10.27 6.84
C PRO A 91 -5.58 11.77 7.11
N PHE A 92 -4.68 12.48 6.43
CA PHE A 92 -4.58 13.93 6.52
C PHE A 92 -5.88 14.62 6.07
N LEU A 93 -6.49 14.21 4.96
CA LEU A 93 -7.78 14.76 4.53
C LEU A 93 -8.91 14.43 5.50
N ASN A 94 -8.89 13.28 6.20
CA ASN A 94 -9.84 13.04 7.29
C ASN A 94 -9.67 14.03 8.44
N VAL A 95 -8.44 14.37 8.82
CA VAL A 95 -8.19 15.38 9.86
C VAL A 95 -8.72 16.75 9.42
N VAL A 96 -8.50 17.13 8.16
CA VAL A 96 -9.07 18.37 7.59
C VAL A 96 -10.60 18.33 7.64
N MET A 97 -11.23 17.24 7.22
CA MET A 97 -12.68 17.05 7.29
C MET A 97 -13.23 17.13 8.71
N ILE A 98 -12.52 16.60 9.71
CA ILE A 98 -12.88 16.73 11.13
C ILE A 98 -12.85 18.21 11.55
N ALA A 99 -11.80 18.95 11.19
CA ALA A 99 -11.71 20.38 11.50
C ALA A 99 -12.85 21.18 10.85
N VAL A 100 -13.21 20.88 9.60
CA VAL A 100 -14.36 21.49 8.92
C VAL A 100 -15.66 21.17 9.65
N SER A 101 -15.87 19.92 10.08
CA SER A 101 -17.06 19.52 10.84
C SER A 101 -17.22 20.32 12.13
N LEU A 102 -16.12 20.47 12.89
CA LEU A 102 -16.10 21.24 14.13
C LEU A 102 -16.38 22.73 13.89
N ALA A 103 -15.84 23.32 12.83
CA ALA A 103 -16.10 24.71 12.47
C ALA A 103 -17.58 24.93 12.08
N CYS A 104 -18.14 24.06 11.24
CA CYS A 104 -19.55 24.11 10.84
C CYS A 104 -20.51 23.96 12.02
N TRP A 105 -20.18 23.07 12.96
CA TRP A 105 -20.92 22.92 14.21
C TRP A 105 -20.84 24.18 15.08
N HIS A 106 -19.64 24.74 15.26
CA HIS A 106 -19.43 25.92 16.10
C HIS A 106 -20.17 27.16 15.59
N VAL A 107 -20.27 27.33 14.27
CA VAL A 107 -20.99 28.44 13.63
C VAL A 107 -22.51 28.20 13.58
N GLY A 108 -23.00 27.03 14.00
CA GLY A 108 -24.42 26.69 14.04
C GLY A 108 -25.00 26.27 12.69
N ILE A 109 -24.15 25.93 11.71
CA ILE A 109 -24.57 25.44 10.38
C ILE A 109 -25.03 23.98 10.49
N TRP A 110 -24.33 23.18 11.29
CA TRP A 110 -24.61 21.75 11.48
C TRP A 110 -25.22 21.45 12.84
N THR A 111 -26.15 20.49 12.86
CA THR A 111 -26.69 19.96 14.12
C THR A 111 -25.62 19.17 14.88
N ASP A 112 -25.74 19.11 16.21
CA ASP A 112 -24.83 18.33 17.06
C ASP A 112 -24.79 16.85 16.68
N GLU A 113 -25.95 16.26 16.35
CA GLU A 113 -26.05 14.87 15.90
C GLU A 113 -25.27 14.63 14.60
N TRP A 114 -25.45 15.51 13.61
CA TRP A 114 -24.77 15.38 12.31
C TRP A 114 -23.25 15.58 12.44
N ALA A 115 -22.83 16.58 13.19
CA ALA A 115 -21.41 16.86 13.42
C ALA A 115 -20.70 15.69 14.11
N ARG A 116 -21.34 15.08 15.13
CA ARG A 116 -20.82 13.89 15.81
C ARG A 116 -20.73 12.69 14.89
N PHE A 117 -21.75 12.44 14.07
CA PHE A 117 -21.74 11.34 13.10
C PHE A 117 -20.62 11.50 12.07
N PHE A 118 -20.51 12.69 11.47
CA PHE A 118 -19.47 12.98 10.47
C PHE A 118 -18.06 12.90 11.07
N LEU A 119 -17.86 13.41 12.28
CA LEU A 119 -16.60 13.31 13.01
C LEU A 119 -16.25 11.85 13.29
N ALA A 120 -17.19 11.08 13.84
CA ALA A 120 -16.99 9.66 14.15
C ALA A 120 -16.66 8.85 12.90
N GLY A 121 -17.33 9.13 11.77
CA GLY A 121 -17.04 8.50 10.48
C GLY A 121 -15.61 8.77 10.00
N ASN A 122 -15.15 10.02 10.08
CA ASN A 122 -13.77 10.37 9.70
C ASN A 122 -12.73 9.73 10.61
N VAL A 123 -12.95 9.74 11.93
CA VAL A 123 -12.06 9.09 12.89
C VAL A 123 -12.03 7.59 12.66
N ALA A 124 -13.18 6.96 12.38
CA ALA A 124 -13.25 5.53 12.11
C ALA A 124 -12.49 5.16 10.82
N VAL A 125 -12.70 5.89 9.72
CA VAL A 125 -12.00 5.64 8.44
C VAL A 125 -10.50 5.84 8.59
N ALA A 126 -10.06 6.98 9.14
CA ALA A 126 -8.64 7.25 9.34
C ALA A 126 -8.00 6.26 10.31
N GLY A 127 -8.65 6.00 11.45
CA GLY A 127 -8.15 5.07 12.46
C GLY A 127 -8.05 3.63 11.95
N PHE A 128 -9.04 3.18 11.16
CA PHE A 128 -9.01 1.87 10.52
C PHE A 128 -7.88 1.77 9.49
N ASN A 129 -7.76 2.74 8.58
CA ASN A 129 -6.71 2.71 7.56
C ASN A 129 -5.30 2.87 8.14
N LEU A 130 -5.14 3.53 9.28
CA LEU A 130 -3.85 3.62 9.98
C LEU A 130 -3.46 2.37 10.78
N LEU A 131 -4.28 1.32 10.81
CA LEU A 131 -3.88 0.05 11.41
C LEU A 131 -2.65 -0.52 10.66
N PRO A 132 -1.64 -1.05 11.39
CA PRO A 132 -0.43 -1.59 10.79
C PRO A 132 -0.64 -2.98 10.18
N ILE A 133 -1.65 -3.10 9.30
CA ILE A 133 -2.08 -4.34 8.66
C ILE A 133 -2.16 -4.09 7.15
N TRP A 134 -1.36 -4.81 6.37
CA TRP A 134 -1.44 -4.79 4.91
C TRP A 134 -2.81 -5.31 4.44
N PRO A 135 -3.51 -4.63 3.51
CA PRO A 135 -3.04 -3.56 2.62
C PRO A 135 -3.37 -2.12 3.07
N LEU A 136 -3.80 -1.92 4.31
CA LEU A 136 -4.18 -0.61 4.84
C LEU A 136 -2.98 0.36 4.84
N ASP A 137 -3.25 1.67 4.88
CA ASP A 137 -2.22 2.71 4.84
C ASP A 137 -1.17 2.55 5.95
N GLY A 138 -1.58 2.21 7.17
CA GLY A 138 -0.66 1.92 8.27
C GLY A 138 0.26 0.74 7.98
N GLY A 139 -0.23 -0.29 7.29
CA GLY A 139 0.58 -1.43 6.83
C GLY A 139 1.60 -1.03 5.76
N ARG A 140 1.21 -0.13 4.85
CA ARG A 140 2.11 0.46 3.82
C ARG A 140 3.20 1.31 4.47
N ILE A 141 2.82 2.17 5.42
CA ILE A 141 3.76 2.98 6.21
C ILE A 141 4.77 2.08 6.93
N VAL A 142 4.32 1.02 7.61
CA VAL A 142 5.23 0.07 8.27
C VAL A 142 6.17 -0.59 7.27
N GLN A 143 5.68 -1.05 6.12
CA GLN A 143 6.54 -1.67 5.10
C GLN A 143 7.60 -0.69 4.58
N ALA A 144 7.21 0.57 4.31
CA ALA A 144 8.11 1.61 3.87
C ALA A 144 9.18 1.93 4.93
N ILE A 145 8.80 2.06 6.20
CA ILE A 145 9.75 2.23 7.31
C ILE A 145 10.74 1.06 7.38
N LEU A 146 10.26 -0.18 7.24
CA LEU A 146 11.13 -1.36 7.23
C LEU A 146 12.12 -1.31 6.05
N CYS A 147 11.72 -0.79 4.89
CA CYS A 147 12.59 -0.67 3.71
C CYS A 147 13.79 0.27 3.93
N TRP A 148 13.75 1.20 4.89
CA TRP A 148 14.95 1.98 5.26
C TRP A 148 16.03 1.11 5.91
N TYR A 149 15.61 0.16 6.74
CA TYR A 149 16.52 -0.66 7.55
C TYR A 149 16.95 -1.94 6.83
N MET A 150 16.11 -2.51 5.96
CA MET A 150 16.37 -3.82 5.34
C MET A 150 16.01 -3.87 3.84
N PRO A 151 16.51 -4.87 3.09
CA PRO A 151 16.14 -5.09 1.68
C PRO A 151 14.64 -5.25 1.47
N TYR A 152 14.14 -4.87 0.29
CA TYR A 152 12.71 -4.82 -0.02
C TYR A 152 12.02 -6.16 0.27
N ARG A 153 12.63 -7.27 -0.17
CA ARG A 153 12.08 -8.61 0.05
C ARG A 153 11.90 -8.93 1.53
N ARG A 154 12.88 -8.60 2.37
CA ARG A 154 12.79 -8.84 3.82
C ARG A 154 11.75 -7.93 4.47
N ALA A 155 11.72 -6.66 4.10
CA ALA A 155 10.74 -5.69 4.59
C ALA A 155 9.31 -6.11 4.25
N ALA A 156 9.07 -6.56 3.01
CA ALA A 156 7.76 -7.00 2.57
C ALA A 156 7.27 -8.24 3.31
N ILE A 157 8.12 -9.27 3.45
CA ILE A 157 7.77 -10.49 4.19
C ILE A 157 7.53 -10.18 5.68
N ALA A 158 8.38 -9.35 6.30
CA ALA A 158 8.21 -8.95 7.69
C ALA A 158 6.91 -8.16 7.91
N SER A 159 6.57 -7.23 7.02
CA SER A 159 5.30 -6.49 7.06
C SER A 159 4.09 -7.41 6.90
N LEU A 160 4.13 -8.35 5.94
CA LEU A 160 3.07 -9.34 5.76
C LEU A 160 2.90 -10.25 6.99
N ALA A 161 4.01 -10.70 7.59
CA ALA A 161 3.98 -11.53 8.80
C ALA A 161 3.39 -10.76 10.00
N LEU A 162 3.79 -9.51 10.22
CA LEU A 162 3.22 -8.65 11.26
C LEU A 162 1.72 -8.45 11.04
N SER A 163 1.33 -8.18 9.79
CA SER A 163 -0.07 -7.99 9.40
C SER A 163 -0.91 -9.24 9.66
N ALA A 164 -0.40 -10.43 9.31
CA ALA A 164 -1.07 -11.69 9.58
C ALA A 164 -1.24 -11.94 11.09
N MET A 165 -0.19 -11.67 11.88
CA MET A 165 -0.22 -11.79 13.34
C MET A 165 -1.29 -10.88 13.94
N LEU A 166 -1.33 -9.60 13.55
CA LEU A 166 -2.30 -8.63 14.06
C LEU A 166 -3.73 -8.94 13.63
N ALA A 167 -3.93 -9.35 12.37
CA ALA A 167 -5.25 -9.74 11.89
C ALA A 167 -5.75 -11.03 12.57
N ALA A 168 -4.86 -12.00 12.84
CA ALA A 168 -5.19 -13.20 13.61
C ALA A 168 -5.53 -12.87 15.08
N LEU A 169 -4.79 -11.94 15.71
CA LEU A 169 -5.09 -11.44 17.05
C LEU A 169 -6.45 -10.76 17.08
N MET A 170 -6.73 -9.87 16.12
CA MET A 170 -8.02 -9.19 15.96
C MET A 170 -9.16 -10.21 15.81
N LEU A 171 -8.96 -11.27 15.02
CA LEU A 171 -9.92 -12.35 14.88
C LEU A 171 -10.14 -13.07 16.22
N GLY A 172 -9.07 -13.48 16.91
CA GLY A 172 -9.17 -14.16 18.20
C GLY A 172 -9.93 -13.34 19.25
N LEU A 173 -9.59 -12.06 19.40
CA LEU A 173 -10.27 -11.15 20.32
C LEU A 173 -11.74 -10.94 19.94
N SER A 174 -12.05 -10.81 18.65
CA SER A 174 -13.43 -10.61 18.17
C SER A 174 -14.33 -11.82 18.45
N VAL A 175 -13.80 -13.04 18.32
CA VAL A 175 -14.53 -14.28 18.62
C VAL A 175 -14.77 -14.40 20.12
N LEU A 176 -13.77 -14.11 20.95
CA LEU A 176 -13.91 -14.12 22.41
C LEU A 176 -14.93 -13.08 22.90
N ALA A 177 -14.97 -11.91 22.27
CA ALA A 177 -15.91 -10.83 22.59
C ALA A 177 -17.29 -10.99 21.92
N LEU A 178 -17.52 -12.06 21.15
CA LEU A 178 -18.74 -12.29 20.35
C LEU A 178 -19.09 -11.13 19.39
N GLN A 179 -18.07 -10.41 18.90
CA GLN A 179 -18.22 -9.29 17.96
C GLN A 179 -18.10 -9.78 16.52
N THR A 180 -19.22 -10.24 15.95
CA THR A 180 -19.28 -10.81 14.60
C THR A 180 -18.80 -9.85 13.51
N ASN A 181 -19.09 -8.56 13.61
CA ASN A 181 -18.68 -7.56 12.62
C ASN A 181 -17.15 -7.46 12.52
N VAL A 182 -16.47 -7.41 13.67
CA VAL A 182 -15.00 -7.33 13.75
C VAL A 182 -14.37 -8.63 13.26
N ALA A 183 -14.99 -9.77 13.56
CA ALA A 183 -14.53 -11.07 13.07
C ALA A 183 -14.56 -11.15 11.54
N VAL A 184 -15.64 -10.68 10.90
CA VAL A 184 -15.75 -10.64 9.43
C VAL A 184 -14.65 -9.77 8.81
N VAL A 185 -14.39 -8.59 9.38
CA VAL A 185 -13.30 -7.71 8.91
C VAL A 185 -11.94 -8.36 9.10
N ALA A 186 -11.69 -9.00 10.24
CA ALA A 186 -10.42 -9.68 10.51
C ALA A 186 -10.18 -10.85 9.54
N VAL A 187 -11.22 -11.65 9.23
CA VAL A 187 -11.15 -12.72 8.21
C VAL A 187 -10.85 -12.13 6.83
N TYR A 188 -11.49 -11.03 6.46
CA TYR A 188 -11.21 -10.35 5.19
C TYR A 188 -9.76 -9.88 5.11
N LEU A 189 -9.24 -9.22 6.15
CA LEU A 189 -7.85 -8.77 6.20
C LEU A 189 -6.86 -9.94 6.12
N LEU A 190 -7.12 -11.05 6.82
CA LEU A 190 -6.31 -12.26 6.70
C LEU A 190 -6.35 -12.84 5.28
N ALA A 191 -7.52 -12.91 4.65
CA ALA A 191 -7.66 -13.44 3.30
C ALA A 191 -6.89 -12.59 2.29
N VAL A 192 -6.98 -11.26 2.39
CA VAL A 192 -6.21 -10.34 1.53
C VAL A 192 -4.71 -10.44 1.81
N ASN A 193 -4.31 -10.57 3.07
CA ASN A 193 -2.90 -10.75 3.45
C ASN A 193 -2.30 -12.05 2.88
N ILE A 194 -3.04 -13.16 2.96
CA ILE A 194 -2.66 -14.44 2.35
C ILE A 194 -2.54 -14.30 0.83
N GLN A 195 -3.51 -13.65 0.18
CA GLN A 195 -3.43 -13.39 -1.26
C GLN A 195 -2.21 -12.54 -1.63
N ALA A 196 -1.88 -11.52 -0.83
CA ALA A 196 -0.70 -10.70 -1.03
C ALA A 196 0.59 -11.53 -0.89
N PHE A 197 0.67 -12.40 0.12
CA PHE A 197 1.80 -13.31 0.30
C PHE A 197 1.97 -14.27 -0.88
N LEU A 198 0.88 -14.88 -1.36
CA LEU A 198 0.91 -15.79 -2.51
C LEU A 198 1.31 -15.06 -3.81
N ARG A 199 0.96 -13.78 -3.95
CA ARG A 199 1.32 -12.95 -5.12
C ARG A 199 2.68 -12.26 -5.00
N PHE A 200 3.34 -12.35 -3.85
CA PHE A 200 4.60 -11.66 -3.59
C PHE A 200 5.71 -11.95 -4.62
N PRO A 201 5.92 -13.19 -5.11
CA PRO A 201 6.94 -13.43 -6.14
C PRO A 201 6.75 -12.58 -7.41
N TYR A 202 5.50 -12.35 -7.82
CA TYR A 202 5.20 -11.49 -8.97
C TYR A 202 5.49 -10.02 -8.68
N GLN A 203 5.19 -9.56 -7.46
CA GLN A 203 5.52 -8.20 -7.02
C GLN A 203 7.03 -7.98 -6.96
N PHE A 204 7.78 -8.99 -6.51
CA PHE A 204 9.25 -8.92 -6.47
C PHE A 204 9.86 -8.82 -7.87
N ILE A 205 9.35 -9.58 -8.84
CA ILE A 205 9.80 -9.46 -10.23
C ILE A 205 9.48 -8.06 -10.79
N ARG A 206 8.27 -7.52 -10.52
CA ARG A 206 7.93 -6.14 -10.92
C ARG A 206 8.87 -5.10 -10.32
N PHE A 207 9.21 -5.25 -9.04
CA PHE A 207 10.23 -4.41 -8.39
C PHE A 207 11.57 -4.46 -9.13
N LEU A 208 12.05 -5.65 -9.50
CA LEU A 208 13.31 -5.79 -10.25
C LEU A 208 13.21 -5.16 -11.66
N MET A 209 12.08 -5.34 -12.35
CA MET A 209 11.85 -4.76 -13.68
C MET A 209 11.82 -3.22 -13.63
N GLU A 210 11.13 -2.64 -12.65
CA GLU A 210 11.04 -1.19 -12.48
C GLU A 210 12.42 -0.60 -12.18
N LYS A 211 13.20 -1.30 -11.35
CA LYS A 211 14.57 -0.94 -11.02
C LYS A 211 15.52 -1.02 -12.22
N TYR A 212 15.29 -1.95 -13.15
CA TYR A 212 16.02 -2.02 -14.42
C TYR A 212 15.61 -0.92 -15.41
N ALA A 213 14.33 -0.53 -15.43
CA ALA A 213 13.82 0.49 -16.34
C ALA A 213 14.20 1.92 -15.93
N ARG A 214 14.48 2.17 -14.64
CA ARG A 214 14.88 3.48 -14.12
C ARG A 214 16.33 3.81 -14.42
N GLN A 215 16.62 5.10 -14.60
CA GLN A 215 17.97 5.57 -14.86
C GLN A 215 18.81 5.59 -13.56
N PRO A 216 20.09 5.15 -13.59
CA PRO A 216 20.92 5.06 -12.38
C PRO A 216 21.18 6.40 -11.68
N GLU A 217 21.09 7.53 -12.41
CA GLU A 217 21.46 8.87 -11.96
C GLU A 217 20.45 9.54 -11.00
N GLU A 218 19.22 9.02 -10.92
CA GLU A 218 18.14 9.62 -10.11
C GLU A 218 18.27 9.34 -8.62
N TYR A 219 19.11 8.39 -8.20
CA TYR A 219 19.20 7.94 -6.80
C TYR A 219 20.62 7.82 -6.28
N GLY A 220 20.76 7.92 -4.95
CA GLY A 220 22.02 7.63 -4.28
C GLY A 220 22.52 6.22 -4.55
N VAL A 221 23.82 6.07 -4.76
CA VAL A 221 24.48 4.78 -5.01
C VAL A 221 24.93 4.15 -3.69
N ARG A 222 24.61 2.87 -3.49
CA ARG A 222 25.04 2.07 -2.33
C ARG A 222 25.91 0.89 -2.76
N ALA A 223 27.05 0.73 -2.12
CA ALA A 223 27.91 -0.43 -2.34
C ALA A 223 27.33 -1.68 -1.65
N LEU A 224 27.32 -2.82 -2.34
CA LEU A 224 27.04 -4.13 -1.79
C LEU A 224 28.27 -5.03 -1.99
N THR A 225 28.87 -5.49 -0.91
CA THR A 225 29.99 -6.44 -0.99
C THR A 225 29.45 -7.86 -0.90
N VAL A 226 29.77 -8.68 -1.90
CA VAL A 226 29.30 -10.08 -1.99
C VAL A 226 30.45 -11.03 -2.35
N PRO A 227 30.43 -12.28 -1.85
CA PRO A 227 31.33 -13.33 -2.32
C PRO A 227 31.10 -13.68 -3.80
N PRO A 228 32.13 -14.13 -4.55
CA PRO A 228 32.01 -14.46 -5.96
C PRO A 228 31.07 -15.64 -6.24
N GLU A 229 30.91 -16.56 -5.28
CA GLU A 229 30.02 -17.71 -5.35
C GLU A 229 28.53 -17.39 -5.16
N SER A 230 28.19 -16.18 -4.68
CA SER A 230 26.80 -15.78 -4.52
C SER A 230 26.08 -15.80 -5.86
N THR A 231 24.87 -16.34 -5.87
CA THR A 231 24.06 -16.38 -7.09
C THR A 231 23.47 -15.01 -7.40
N ALA A 232 23.21 -14.73 -8.68
CA ALA A 232 22.55 -13.50 -9.08
C ALA A 232 21.21 -13.29 -8.34
N MET A 233 20.44 -14.37 -8.12
CA MET A 233 19.18 -14.32 -7.38
C MET A 233 19.39 -13.93 -5.91
N GLU A 234 20.39 -14.50 -5.23
CA GLU A 234 20.71 -14.15 -3.84
C GLU A 234 21.12 -12.68 -3.70
N VAL A 235 21.90 -12.16 -4.64
CA VAL A 235 22.27 -10.74 -4.66
C VAL A 235 21.04 -9.87 -4.91
N SER A 236 20.10 -10.29 -5.77
CA SER A 236 18.84 -9.56 -6.00
C SER A 236 18.01 -9.40 -4.72
N HIS A 237 18.07 -10.37 -3.79
CA HIS A 237 17.36 -10.30 -2.51
C HIS A 237 17.94 -9.25 -1.55
N LEU A 238 19.15 -8.74 -1.81
CA LEU A 238 19.80 -7.69 -1.01
C LEU A 238 19.45 -6.28 -1.50
N LEU A 239 18.78 -6.16 -2.64
CA LEU A 239 18.41 -4.87 -3.22
C LEU A 239 17.36 -4.14 -2.37
N ARG A 240 17.58 -2.84 -2.20
CA ARG A 240 16.71 -1.89 -1.50
C ARG A 240 15.96 -0.97 -2.48
N ARG A 241 14.90 -0.34 -1.98
CA ARG A 241 14.13 0.70 -2.68
C ARG A 241 14.81 2.06 -2.56
N GLY A 242 14.54 2.96 -3.52
CA GLY A 242 15.04 4.34 -3.51
C GLY A 242 16.56 4.51 -3.64
N CYS A 243 17.29 3.47 -4.07
CA CYS A 243 18.73 3.56 -4.29
C CYS A 243 19.20 2.60 -5.39
N SER A 244 20.24 3.01 -6.11
CA SER A 244 21.00 2.17 -7.04
C SER A 244 22.11 1.44 -6.27
N HIS A 245 22.44 0.21 -6.65
CA HIS A 245 23.50 -0.55 -6.02
C HIS A 245 24.70 -0.71 -6.95
N LEU A 246 25.88 -0.72 -6.36
CA LEU A 246 27.11 -1.11 -7.02
C LEU A 246 27.64 -2.35 -6.30
N VAL A 247 27.64 -3.48 -6.99
CA VAL A 247 27.95 -4.78 -6.37
C VAL A 247 29.45 -5.03 -6.49
N TYR A 248 30.16 -4.95 -5.38
CA TYR A 248 31.58 -5.31 -5.30
C TYR A 248 31.72 -6.81 -5.05
N VAL A 249 32.18 -7.53 -6.07
CA VAL A 249 32.43 -8.96 -6.00
C VAL A 249 33.87 -9.19 -5.56
N GLN A 250 34.04 -9.86 -4.41
CA GLN A 250 35.36 -10.09 -3.82
C GLN A 250 36.28 -10.84 -4.79
N GLY A 251 37.36 -10.18 -5.23
CA GLY A 251 38.36 -10.76 -6.13
C GLY A 251 38.01 -10.73 -7.61
N SER A 252 36.77 -10.39 -8.00
CA SER A 252 36.35 -10.32 -9.41
C SER A 252 36.19 -8.88 -9.92
N GLY A 253 35.80 -7.93 -9.06
CA GLY A 253 35.67 -6.51 -9.42
C GLY A 253 34.28 -5.93 -9.14
N LEU A 254 33.92 -4.88 -9.88
CA LEU A 254 32.66 -4.17 -9.72
C LEU A 254 31.63 -4.64 -10.76
N LEU A 255 30.46 -5.05 -10.29
CA LEU A 255 29.30 -5.40 -11.10
C LEU A 255 28.25 -4.29 -10.96
N ALA A 256 27.89 -3.67 -12.08
CA ALA A 256 26.79 -2.72 -12.14
C ALA A 256 25.45 -3.44 -11.89
N GLU A 257 24.55 -2.81 -11.16
CA GLU A 257 23.21 -3.35 -10.92
C GLU A 257 22.44 -3.63 -12.21
N GLU A 258 22.55 -2.76 -13.23
CA GLU A 258 21.92 -2.97 -14.53
C GLU A 258 22.33 -4.31 -15.17
N ARG A 259 23.63 -4.64 -15.11
CA ARG A 259 24.16 -5.91 -15.64
C ARG A 259 23.62 -7.11 -14.89
N LEU A 260 23.53 -7.01 -13.56
CA LEU A 260 22.94 -8.03 -12.69
C LEU A 260 21.46 -8.25 -13.03
N LEU A 261 20.68 -7.17 -13.13
CA LEU A 261 19.26 -7.22 -13.45
C LEU A 261 19.02 -7.75 -14.88
N HIS A 262 19.85 -7.37 -15.85
CA HIS A 262 19.77 -7.90 -17.21
C HIS A 262 19.99 -9.41 -17.26
N ALA A 263 21.01 -9.91 -16.54
CA ALA A 263 21.31 -11.33 -16.45
C ALA A 263 20.14 -12.13 -15.83
N LEU A 264 19.51 -11.56 -14.80
CA LEU A 264 18.36 -12.18 -14.12
C LEU A 264 17.10 -12.18 -15.00
N LEU A 265 16.70 -11.03 -15.52
CA LEU A 265 15.40 -10.84 -16.16
C LEU A 265 15.36 -11.36 -17.61
N PHE A 266 16.44 -11.21 -18.37
CA PHE A 266 16.45 -11.52 -19.80
C PHE A 266 17.29 -12.75 -20.14
N GLU A 267 18.43 -12.95 -19.48
CA GLU A 267 19.29 -14.13 -19.73
C GLU A 267 18.88 -15.35 -18.90
N LYS A 268 17.94 -15.21 -17.96
CA LYS A 268 17.47 -16.26 -17.04
C LYS A 268 18.60 -16.92 -16.22
N LYS A 269 19.67 -16.19 -15.96
CA LYS A 269 20.86 -16.63 -15.20
C LYS A 269 20.66 -16.48 -13.70
N HIS A 270 19.64 -17.14 -13.16
CA HIS A 270 19.26 -17.02 -11.74
C HIS A 270 20.33 -17.59 -10.81
N ASP A 271 20.86 -18.77 -11.15
CA ASP A 271 21.81 -19.55 -10.34
C ASP A 271 23.27 -19.32 -10.75
N THR A 272 23.54 -18.38 -11.65
CA THR A 272 24.90 -18.05 -12.07
C THR A 272 25.61 -17.26 -10.98
N ALA A 273 26.83 -17.69 -10.66
CA ALA A 273 27.69 -17.01 -9.71
C ALA A 273 28.03 -15.58 -10.20
N VAL A 274 27.89 -14.58 -9.34
CA VAL A 274 28.11 -13.18 -9.74
C VAL A 274 29.54 -12.90 -10.18
N GLY A 275 30.53 -13.69 -9.72
CA GLY A 275 31.91 -13.60 -10.22
C GLY A 275 32.06 -13.92 -11.71
N GLN A 276 31.09 -14.59 -12.34
CA GLN A 276 31.06 -14.85 -13.79
C GLN A 276 30.36 -13.75 -14.59
N LEU A 277 29.72 -12.80 -13.90
CA LEU A 277 28.97 -11.69 -14.50
C LEU A 277 29.74 -10.37 -14.52
N VAL A 278 30.82 -10.29 -13.74
CA VAL A 278 31.83 -9.21 -13.78
C VAL A 278 32.70 -9.35 -15.02
#